data_AF-A0A1V5XI64-F1
#
_entry.id   AF-A0A1V5XI64-F1
#
_cell.length_a   1.000
_cell.length_b   1.000
_cell.length_c   1.000
_cell.angle_alpha   90.00
_cell.angle_beta   90.00
_cell.angle_gamma   90.00
#
_symmetry.space_group_name_H-M   'P 1'
#
loop_
_entity.id
_entity.type
_entity.pdbx_description
1 polymer ?
#
loop_
_entity_poly.entity_id
_entity_poly.type
_entity_poly.pdbx_seq_one_letter_code
_entity_poly.pdbx_strand_id
1 'polypeptide(L)'
;MAVRMKRYDMDRMCLGAIALWLLVLGSCKSKGASSDSPQEQSTEIRPSSTVVLSAAPEQSEAAGTHRPVNKKLEVGQKVDIPSGAFLSGSTPGDRGRDASLEPALVKVELGAYSIDRLPYPNDPSMEPRTGVTRREAEQLCAERKQRLCTELEWERACKGPEENAYSTGQGWDGACEKQPQACASGFDVVGMGTIREWTSSDWDVGDGESKTSAVLRGGRKGVADTEHRCARRELADAQAQGMDLGFRCCGGAANAARVSKPPTLPTFRRAKLDASQVASMLRTVPQLADLGEVKFFQEPDDVNRVVARGDAGRQGNTLTTSPLLWSPALGEELLVMAGLGASGSSFIAAFHRLPDDRYRIASTFVLKNDPGPIVLGFNGWVKNRLTWSSCWGCIGEEGLIVHRDQGRIVIEQR
;
A
#
# COMPACT_ATOMS: atom_id res chain seq x y z
N MET A 1 -46.72 -26.13 11.17
CA MET A 1 -47.17 -26.33 12.56
C MET A 1 -46.52 -25.29 13.44
N ALA A 2 -47.33 -24.53 14.15
CA ALA A 2 -46.98 -23.30 14.86
C ALA A 2 -46.35 -23.56 16.24
N VAL A 3 -45.47 -22.65 16.69
CA VAL A 3 -45.30 -22.38 18.12
C VAL A 3 -45.30 -20.87 18.35
N ARG A 4 -46.27 -20.45 19.18
CA ARG A 4 -46.56 -19.11 19.69
C ARG A 4 -45.44 -18.56 20.57
N MET A 5 -45.17 -17.26 20.47
CA MET A 5 -44.59 -16.45 21.55
C MET A 5 -45.65 -15.47 22.08
N LYS A 6 -45.77 -15.42 23.42
CA LYS A 6 -46.75 -14.66 24.21
C LYS A 6 -46.46 -13.15 24.16
N ARG A 7 -47.51 -12.35 23.97
CA ARG A 7 -47.60 -10.96 24.46
C ARG A 7 -48.07 -10.98 25.91
N TYR A 8 -47.52 -10.10 26.74
CA TYR A 8 -48.19 -9.63 27.95
C TYR A 8 -48.23 -8.11 27.90
N ASP A 9 -49.47 -7.64 27.93
CA ASP A 9 -49.90 -6.26 28.06
C ASP A 9 -50.20 -6.03 29.54
N MET A 10 -49.84 -4.88 30.10
CA MET A 10 -50.35 -4.50 31.42
C MET A 10 -50.50 -2.99 31.48
N ASP A 11 -51.76 -2.59 31.43
CA ASP A 11 -52.25 -1.24 31.37
C ASP A 11 -52.91 -0.89 32.72
N ARG A 12 -52.76 0.38 33.11
CA ARG A 12 -53.54 1.17 34.10
C ARG A 12 -53.35 0.94 35.62
N MET A 13 -52.98 2.03 36.32
CA MET A 13 -53.91 2.87 37.13
C MET A 13 -53.12 3.89 37.97
N CYS A 14 -53.41 5.20 37.83
CA CYS A 14 -53.95 6.03 38.91
C CYS A 14 -54.19 7.49 38.47
N LEU A 15 -55.31 8.03 38.94
CA LEU A 15 -55.91 9.32 38.64
C LEU A 15 -55.21 10.51 39.33
N GLY A 16 -55.21 11.66 38.64
CA GLY A 16 -55.91 12.87 39.11
C GLY A 16 -55.13 13.89 39.94
N ALA A 17 -54.81 15.05 39.33
CA ALA A 17 -55.09 16.38 39.88
C ALA A 17 -54.91 17.45 38.79
N ILE A 18 -55.97 18.23 38.57
CA ILE A 18 -56.06 19.37 37.66
C ILE A 18 -55.62 20.63 38.42
N ALA A 19 -54.70 21.41 37.86
CA ALA A 19 -54.52 22.81 38.24
C ALA A 19 -54.19 23.64 36.98
N LEU A 20 -55.07 24.60 36.72
CA LEU A 20 -55.13 25.52 35.61
C LEU A 20 -54.14 26.68 35.84
N TRP A 21 -53.22 26.95 34.91
CA TRP A 21 -52.56 28.26 34.80
C TRP A 21 -52.53 28.73 33.34
N LEU A 22 -52.91 29.99 33.18
CA LEU A 22 -53.25 30.70 31.95
C LEU A 22 -52.04 30.96 31.04
N LEU A 23 -52.36 31.04 29.74
CA LEU A 23 -51.51 31.39 28.60
C LEU A 23 -50.69 32.67 28.78
N VAL A 24 -49.40 32.59 28.42
CA VAL A 24 -48.64 33.69 27.80
C VAL A 24 -48.31 33.26 26.38
N LEU A 25 -48.96 33.87 25.39
CA LEU A 25 -48.66 33.68 23.97
C LEU A 25 -47.36 34.44 23.63
N GLY A 26 -46.24 33.73 23.67
CA GLY A 26 -44.98 34.16 23.05
C GLY A 26 -44.81 33.45 21.69
N SER A 27 -44.78 34.23 20.60
CA SER A 27 -44.53 33.72 19.25
C SER A 27 -43.13 33.07 19.12
N CYS A 28 -43.07 31.74 19.15
CA CYS A 28 -41.89 30.99 18.73
C CYS A 28 -41.98 30.67 17.23
N LYS A 29 -41.22 31.44 16.45
CA LYS A 29 -40.85 31.16 15.06
C LYS A 29 -40.22 29.77 15.00
N SER A 30 -40.84 28.82 14.29
CA SER A 30 -40.25 27.51 14.02
C SER A 30 -39.00 27.70 13.17
N LYS A 31 -37.83 27.53 13.78
CA LYS A 31 -36.58 27.33 13.06
C LYS A 31 -36.70 26.01 12.31
N GLY A 32 -36.65 26.08 10.98
CA GLY A 32 -36.53 24.91 10.13
C GLY A 32 -35.32 24.08 10.57
N ALA A 33 -35.54 22.79 10.72
CA ALA A 33 -34.46 21.82 10.88
C ALA A 33 -33.64 21.84 9.58
N SER A 34 -32.45 22.43 9.63
CA SER A 34 -31.43 22.24 8.62
C SER A 34 -30.99 20.77 8.68
N SER A 35 -31.19 20.07 7.57
CA SER A 35 -30.57 18.78 7.30
C SER A 35 -29.06 18.98 7.18
N ASP A 36 -28.35 18.93 8.29
CA ASP A 36 -26.88 18.83 8.28
C ASP A 36 -26.51 17.44 7.74
N SER A 37 -26.29 17.40 6.42
CA SER A 37 -25.53 16.33 5.79
C SER A 37 -24.08 16.44 6.29
N PRO A 38 -23.39 15.33 6.64
CA PRO A 38 -22.00 15.40 7.04
C PRO A 38 -21.20 16.14 5.96
N GLN A 39 -20.59 17.28 6.30
CA GLN A 39 -19.68 17.97 5.39
C GLN A 39 -18.53 17.01 5.05
N GLU A 40 -18.54 16.52 3.81
CA GLU A 40 -17.53 15.66 3.25
C GLU A 40 -16.22 16.45 3.18
N GLN A 41 -15.37 16.32 4.21
CA GLN A 41 -14.12 17.09 4.33
C GLN A 41 -13.18 16.75 3.18
N SER A 42 -12.89 17.73 2.33
CA SER A 42 -11.89 17.59 1.26
C SER A 42 -10.48 17.62 1.86
N THR A 43 -9.63 16.66 1.49
CA THR A 43 -8.22 16.66 1.88
C THR A 43 -7.44 17.58 0.95
N GLU A 44 -6.80 18.63 1.47
CA GLU A 44 -5.90 19.45 0.66
C GLU A 44 -4.60 18.69 0.41
N ILE A 45 -4.20 18.61 -0.86
CA ILE A 45 -2.97 17.93 -1.28
C ILE A 45 -2.04 18.96 -1.89
N ARG A 46 -0.77 18.94 -1.46
CA ARG A 46 0.28 19.80 -1.99
C ARG A 46 1.47 18.92 -2.38
N PRO A 47 1.60 18.54 -3.65
CA PRO A 47 2.72 17.72 -4.10
C PRO A 47 4.06 18.33 -3.68
N SER A 48 4.92 17.57 -3.02
CA SER A 48 6.25 18.07 -2.60
C SER A 48 7.24 18.18 -3.76
N SER A 49 6.93 17.53 -4.88
CA SER A 49 7.72 17.52 -6.11
C SER A 49 6.79 17.54 -7.32
N THR A 50 7.22 18.21 -8.38
CA THR A 50 6.56 18.15 -9.67
C THR A 50 6.99 16.93 -10.50
N VAL A 51 8.04 16.23 -10.10
CA VAL A 51 8.51 15.04 -10.84
C VAL A 51 7.67 13.83 -10.46
N VAL A 52 6.95 13.29 -11.43
CA VAL A 52 6.22 12.04 -11.29
C VAL A 52 7.11 10.87 -11.72
N LEU A 53 7.22 9.85 -10.88
CA LEU A 53 7.93 8.63 -11.24
C LEU A 53 7.19 7.86 -12.33
N SER A 54 7.94 7.31 -13.28
CA SER A 54 7.39 6.41 -14.30
C SER A 54 6.69 5.20 -13.68
N ALA A 55 5.70 4.66 -14.39
CA ALA A 55 5.03 3.43 -14.00
C ALA A 55 6.05 2.31 -13.76
N ALA A 56 5.76 1.40 -12.84
CA ALA A 56 6.59 0.21 -12.67
C ALA A 56 6.52 -0.64 -13.93
N PRO A 57 7.64 -1.26 -14.33
CA PRO A 57 7.60 -2.19 -15.42
C PRO A 57 6.77 -3.43 -15.07
N GLU A 58 6.03 -3.92 -16.06
CA GLU A 58 5.24 -5.14 -15.91
C GLU A 58 6.11 -6.40 -15.89
N GLN A 59 7.33 -6.30 -16.40
CA GLN A 59 8.32 -7.37 -16.45
C GLN A 59 9.58 -6.97 -15.68
N SER A 60 10.44 -7.95 -15.40
CA SER A 60 11.75 -7.68 -14.81
C SER A 60 12.60 -6.91 -15.82
N GLU A 61 12.81 -5.60 -15.61
CA GLU A 61 13.59 -4.75 -16.52
C GLU A 61 15.11 -4.90 -16.31
N ALA A 62 15.53 -5.26 -15.10
CA ALA A 62 16.94 -5.39 -14.75
C ALA A 62 17.26 -6.86 -14.47
N ALA A 63 18.20 -7.43 -15.24
CA ALA A 63 18.87 -8.65 -14.80
C ALA A 63 19.61 -8.31 -13.50
N GLY A 64 19.37 -9.07 -12.42
CA GLY A 64 20.17 -8.94 -11.22
C GLY A 64 21.64 -9.17 -11.55
N THR A 65 22.51 -8.36 -10.96
CA THR A 65 23.96 -8.56 -11.06
C THR A 65 24.44 -8.82 -9.64
N HIS A 66 24.49 -10.10 -9.25
CA HIS A 66 24.96 -10.43 -7.92
C HIS A 66 26.37 -9.91 -7.70
N ARG A 67 26.62 -9.31 -6.53
CA ARG A 67 27.98 -8.92 -6.16
C ARG A 67 28.76 -10.19 -5.83
N PRO A 68 29.95 -10.37 -6.39
CA PRO A 68 30.79 -11.50 -6.03
C PRO A 68 31.20 -11.35 -4.56
N VAL A 69 31.42 -12.49 -3.91
CA VAL A 69 31.89 -12.51 -2.53
C VAL A 69 33.32 -11.98 -2.48
N ASN A 70 33.51 -10.83 -1.81
CA ASN A 70 34.78 -10.10 -1.82
C ASN A 70 35.92 -10.80 -1.03
N LYS A 71 35.58 -11.79 -0.20
CA LYS A 71 36.50 -12.49 0.71
C LYS A 71 36.06 -13.93 0.91
N LYS A 72 37.03 -14.85 1.01
CA LYS A 72 36.78 -16.27 1.34
C LYS A 72 35.79 -16.36 2.52
N LEU A 73 34.79 -17.23 2.37
CA LEU A 73 33.84 -17.51 3.44
C LEU A 73 34.55 -18.31 4.54
N GLU A 74 34.36 -17.89 5.78
CA GLU A 74 34.95 -18.52 6.96
C GLU A 74 33.86 -18.89 7.98
N VAL A 75 34.13 -19.90 8.79
CA VAL A 75 33.21 -20.37 9.83
C VAL A 75 32.98 -19.27 10.85
N GLY A 76 31.71 -18.99 11.16
CA GLY A 76 31.30 -18.03 12.18
C GLY A 76 31.53 -16.56 11.80
N GLN A 77 31.81 -16.26 10.53
CA GLN A 77 32.06 -14.89 10.08
C GLN A 77 30.81 -14.00 10.22
N LYS A 78 30.99 -12.83 10.84
CA LYS A 78 29.93 -11.83 11.00
C LYS A 78 30.24 -10.59 10.16
N VAL A 79 29.19 -9.90 9.76
CA VAL A 79 29.23 -8.61 9.08
C VAL A 79 28.72 -7.55 10.04
N ASP A 80 29.51 -6.50 10.26
CA ASP A 80 29.07 -5.34 11.03
C ASP A 80 28.26 -4.39 10.14
N ILE A 81 27.02 -4.14 10.53
CA ILE A 81 26.13 -3.19 9.87
C ILE A 81 26.18 -1.89 10.67
N PRO A 82 26.67 -0.77 10.10
CA PRO A 82 26.83 0.48 10.82
C PRO A 82 25.47 1.05 11.25
N SER A 83 25.41 1.92 12.26
CA SER A 83 24.17 2.65 12.55
C SER A 83 23.75 3.56 11.40
N GLY A 84 22.46 3.84 11.24
CA GLY A 84 21.97 4.82 10.29
C GLY A 84 20.55 4.57 9.78
N ALA A 85 20.10 5.52 8.98
CA ALA A 85 18.79 5.50 8.34
C ALA A 85 18.74 4.52 7.17
N PHE A 86 17.57 3.96 6.92
CA PHE A 86 17.22 3.38 5.62
C PHE A 86 15.71 3.50 5.36
N LEU A 87 15.30 3.38 4.10
CA LEU A 87 13.89 3.27 3.74
C LEU A 87 13.41 1.80 3.83
N SER A 88 12.57 1.50 4.82
CA SER A 88 11.92 0.19 4.94
C SER A 88 10.69 0.08 4.03
N GLY A 89 10.53 -1.09 3.43
CA GLY A 89 9.46 -1.44 2.51
C GLY A 89 9.80 -1.17 1.06
N SER A 90 8.78 -0.97 0.25
CA SER A 90 8.88 -0.87 -1.22
C SER A 90 8.15 0.36 -1.74
N THR A 91 8.44 0.73 -2.97
CA THR A 91 7.79 1.89 -3.61
C THR A 91 6.36 1.51 -3.98
N PRO A 92 5.34 2.29 -3.61
CA PRO A 92 3.99 2.08 -4.12
C PRO A 92 3.96 1.93 -5.65
N GLY A 93 3.23 0.92 -6.12
CA GLY A 93 3.20 0.50 -7.51
C GLY A 93 4.31 -0.47 -7.95
N ASP A 94 5.29 -0.79 -7.09
CA ASP A 94 6.29 -1.82 -7.42
C ASP A 94 5.62 -3.18 -7.69
N ARG A 95 6.12 -3.90 -8.69
CA ARG A 95 5.60 -5.21 -9.07
C ARG A 95 5.69 -6.19 -7.90
N GLY A 96 4.59 -6.89 -7.65
CA GLY A 96 4.49 -7.91 -6.59
C GLY A 96 4.45 -7.35 -5.17
N ARG A 97 4.38 -6.02 -4.99
CA ARG A 97 4.23 -5.37 -3.68
C ARG A 97 2.91 -5.79 -3.02
N ASP A 98 2.98 -6.24 -1.78
CA ASP A 98 1.81 -6.36 -0.90
C ASP A 98 1.73 -5.13 0.00
N ALA A 99 0.81 -4.22 -0.31
CA ALA A 99 0.68 -2.97 0.41
C ALA A 99 0.25 -3.12 1.89
N SER A 100 -0.40 -4.23 2.21
CA SER A 100 -0.87 -4.51 3.56
C SER A 100 0.27 -5.00 4.47
N LEU A 101 1.31 -5.56 3.86
CA LEU A 101 2.48 -6.13 4.53
C LEU A 101 3.79 -5.43 4.19
N GLU A 102 3.82 -4.45 3.29
CA GLU A 102 5.05 -3.74 2.92
C GLU A 102 4.86 -2.24 3.12
N PRO A 103 5.60 -1.61 4.07
CA PRO A 103 5.49 -0.17 4.28
C PRO A 103 5.84 0.60 3.01
N ALA A 104 5.25 1.78 2.83
CA ALA A 104 5.55 2.67 1.72
C ALA A 104 6.79 3.51 2.06
N LEU A 105 7.99 2.95 1.88
CA LEU A 105 9.29 3.62 2.08
C LEU A 105 9.38 4.39 3.42
N VAL A 106 9.07 3.71 4.53
CA VAL A 106 9.13 4.33 5.86
C VAL A 106 10.59 4.50 6.26
N LYS A 107 11.00 5.73 6.55
CA LYS A 107 12.35 6.00 7.07
C LYS A 107 12.50 5.42 8.47
N VAL A 108 13.49 4.53 8.64
CA VAL A 108 13.81 3.87 9.91
C VAL A 108 15.27 4.13 10.26
N GLU A 109 15.52 4.55 11.50
CA GLU A 109 16.87 4.66 12.06
C GLU A 109 17.19 3.39 12.87
N LEU A 110 18.31 2.73 12.56
CA LEU A 110 18.80 1.59 13.32
C LEU A 110 20.16 1.91 13.96
N GLY A 111 20.37 1.43 15.19
CA GLY A 111 21.70 1.32 15.79
C GLY A 111 22.55 0.26 15.08
N ALA A 112 23.86 0.29 15.34
CA ALA A 112 24.79 -0.68 14.80
C ALA A 112 24.54 -2.09 15.37
N TYR A 113 24.73 -3.12 14.56
CA TYR A 113 24.60 -4.52 14.95
C TYR A 113 25.49 -5.39 14.07
N SER A 114 25.78 -6.62 14.50
CA SER A 114 26.46 -7.61 13.67
C SER A 114 25.46 -8.65 13.17
N ILE A 115 25.62 -9.19 11.97
CA ILE A 115 24.79 -10.27 11.42
C ILE A 115 25.67 -11.42 10.91
N ASP A 116 25.23 -12.66 11.07
CA ASP A 116 25.90 -13.81 10.47
C ASP A 116 25.97 -13.64 8.94
N ARG A 117 27.16 -13.82 8.37
CA ARG A 117 27.40 -13.64 6.94
C ARG A 117 26.63 -14.66 6.11
N LEU A 118 26.52 -15.89 6.59
CA LEU A 118 25.74 -16.98 6.00
C LEU A 118 24.55 -17.35 6.90
N PRO A 119 23.50 -18.00 6.36
CA PRO A 119 22.46 -18.63 7.18
C PRO A 119 23.06 -19.58 8.23
N TYR A 120 22.38 -19.76 9.37
CA TYR A 120 22.81 -20.69 10.42
C TYR A 120 23.05 -22.08 9.79
N PRO A 121 24.18 -22.77 10.06
CA PRO A 121 25.13 -22.57 11.18
C PRO A 121 26.26 -21.56 10.92
N ASN A 122 26.15 -20.70 9.90
CA ASN A 122 27.18 -19.74 9.50
C ASN A 122 28.52 -20.41 9.18
N ASP A 123 28.46 -21.50 8.43
CA ASP A 123 29.60 -22.32 8.03
C ASP A 123 29.48 -22.65 6.54
N PRO A 124 30.46 -22.26 5.69
CA PRO A 124 30.38 -22.50 4.24
C PRO A 124 30.46 -23.98 3.85
N SER A 125 30.89 -24.87 4.75
CA SER A 125 30.95 -26.32 4.51
C SER A 125 29.66 -27.05 4.86
N MET A 126 28.68 -26.34 5.44
CA MET A 126 27.42 -26.91 5.93
C MET A 126 26.23 -26.29 5.22
N GLU A 127 25.21 -27.11 4.97
CA GLU A 127 23.92 -26.60 4.49
C GLU A 127 23.21 -25.76 5.56
N PRO A 128 22.41 -24.74 5.17
CA PRO A 128 21.57 -24.01 6.11
C PRO A 128 20.69 -24.94 6.92
N ARG A 129 20.64 -24.73 8.24
CA ARG A 129 19.71 -25.43 9.12
C ARG A 129 18.30 -24.93 8.84
N THR A 130 17.44 -25.80 8.34
CA THR A 130 16.02 -25.55 8.12
C THR A 130 15.16 -26.51 8.94
N GLY A 131 13.83 -26.39 8.82
CA GLY A 131 12.88 -27.29 9.49
C GLY A 131 12.76 -27.08 11.00
N VAL A 132 13.19 -25.91 11.49
CA VAL A 132 13.10 -25.54 12.92
C VAL A 132 12.00 -24.50 13.14
N THR A 133 11.39 -24.53 14.32
CA THR A 133 10.45 -23.49 14.78
C THR A 133 11.19 -22.18 15.07
N ARG A 134 10.46 -21.06 15.18
CA ARG A 134 11.07 -19.77 15.55
C ARG A 134 11.77 -19.83 16.91
N ARG A 135 11.15 -20.51 17.88
CA ARG A 135 11.71 -20.66 19.24
C ARG A 135 13.02 -21.45 19.24
N GLU A 136 13.09 -22.53 18.45
CA GLU A 136 14.34 -23.29 18.29
C GLU A 136 15.43 -22.44 17.63
N ALA A 137 15.09 -21.66 16.59
CA ALA A 137 16.02 -20.72 15.97
C ALA A 137 16.57 -19.68 16.97
N GLU A 138 15.70 -19.10 17.80
CA GLU A 138 16.09 -18.19 18.89
C GLU A 138 17.04 -18.84 19.89
N GLN A 139 16.75 -20.08 20.31
CA GLN A 139 17.61 -20.85 21.23
C GLN A 139 18.98 -21.14 20.64
N LEU A 140 19.05 -21.57 19.38
CA LEU A 140 20.30 -21.84 18.67
C LEU A 140 21.16 -20.58 18.51
N CYS A 141 20.54 -19.42 18.29
CA CYS A 141 21.26 -18.15 18.31
C CYS A 141 21.75 -17.79 19.73
N ALA A 142 20.94 -18.02 20.76
CA ALA A 142 21.29 -17.72 22.14
C ALA A 142 22.47 -18.55 22.66
N GLU A 143 22.58 -19.82 22.27
CA GLU A 143 23.73 -20.70 22.56
C GLU A 143 25.06 -20.11 22.06
N ARG A 144 25.00 -19.32 20.98
CA ARG A 144 26.15 -18.60 20.39
C ARG A 144 26.31 -17.17 20.92
N LYS A 145 25.59 -16.82 22.01
CA LYS A 145 25.54 -15.46 22.58
C LYS A 145 25.08 -14.41 21.54
N GLN A 146 24.21 -14.83 20.63
CA GLN A 146 23.55 -14.01 19.62
C GLN A 146 22.03 -14.07 19.86
N ARG A 147 21.27 -13.47 18.95
CA ARG A 147 19.82 -13.48 18.92
C ARG A 147 19.34 -13.63 17.49
N LEU A 148 18.07 -13.95 17.31
CA LEU A 148 17.45 -13.86 15.99
C LEU A 148 17.39 -12.39 15.54
N CYS A 149 17.71 -12.12 14.28
CA CYS A 149 17.65 -10.77 13.72
C CYS A 149 16.22 -10.22 13.76
N THR A 150 16.05 -8.91 13.97
CA THR A 150 14.74 -8.28 13.72
C THR A 150 14.50 -8.20 12.21
N GLU A 151 13.25 -8.03 11.80
CA GLU A 151 12.95 -7.94 10.37
C GLU A 151 13.57 -6.70 9.69
N LEU A 152 13.74 -5.60 10.43
CA LEU A 152 14.30 -4.35 9.90
C LEU A 152 15.83 -4.43 9.82
N GLU A 153 16.46 -5.15 10.74
CA GLU A 153 17.87 -5.54 10.61
C GLU A 153 18.07 -6.40 9.37
N TRP A 154 17.25 -7.46 9.21
CA TRP A 154 17.33 -8.32 8.03
C TRP A 154 17.14 -7.54 6.73
N GLU A 155 16.13 -6.68 6.66
CA GLU A 155 15.84 -5.89 5.47
C GLU A 155 17.00 -4.95 5.12
N ARG A 156 17.53 -4.24 6.11
CA ARG A 156 18.67 -3.34 5.89
C ARG A 156 19.92 -4.09 5.41
N ALA A 157 20.20 -5.26 6.00
CA ALA A 157 21.29 -6.12 5.57
C ALA A 157 21.10 -6.62 4.12
N CYS A 158 19.85 -6.89 3.72
CA CYS A 158 19.50 -7.32 2.36
C CYS A 158 19.68 -6.20 1.35
N LYS A 159 19.10 -5.02 1.63
CA LYS A 159 19.10 -3.87 0.71
C LYS A 159 20.50 -3.30 0.46
N GLY A 160 21.39 -3.41 1.45
CA GLY A 160 22.72 -2.80 1.36
C GLY A 160 22.68 -1.28 1.53
N PRO A 161 23.85 -0.61 1.46
CA PRO A 161 23.95 0.84 1.58
C PRO A 161 23.30 1.60 0.43
N GLU A 162 23.10 0.96 -0.73
CA GLU A 162 22.44 1.56 -1.91
C GLU A 162 20.91 1.36 -1.92
N GLU A 163 20.32 0.83 -0.84
CA GLU A 163 18.87 0.63 -0.68
C GLU A 163 18.21 -0.19 -1.80
N ASN A 164 18.92 -1.19 -2.32
CA ASN A 164 18.47 -1.98 -3.46
C ASN A 164 17.17 -2.76 -3.16
N ALA A 165 16.35 -2.99 -4.18
CA ALA A 165 15.12 -3.77 -4.06
C ALA A 165 15.39 -5.26 -3.78
N TYR A 166 16.53 -5.77 -4.25
CA TYR A 166 17.01 -7.14 -4.06
C TYR A 166 18.43 -7.13 -3.49
N SER A 167 18.85 -8.23 -2.88
CA SER A 167 20.24 -8.41 -2.44
C SER A 167 21.23 -8.37 -3.62
N THR A 168 20.75 -8.65 -4.82
CA THR A 168 21.49 -8.67 -6.09
C THR A 168 21.38 -7.36 -6.88
N GLY A 169 20.84 -6.31 -6.27
CA GLY A 169 20.70 -4.98 -6.88
C GLY A 169 19.25 -4.64 -7.23
N GLN A 170 19.06 -4.03 -8.41
CA GLN A 170 17.74 -3.56 -8.85
C GLN A 170 16.82 -4.68 -9.38
N GLY A 171 17.39 -5.85 -9.68
CA GLY A 171 16.66 -7.06 -10.09
C GLY A 171 17.20 -8.29 -9.37
N TRP A 172 16.43 -9.38 -9.41
CA TRP A 172 16.86 -10.68 -8.87
C TRP A 172 17.79 -11.40 -9.86
N ASP A 173 18.87 -12.00 -9.34
CA ASP A 173 19.70 -12.91 -10.11
C ASP A 173 19.39 -14.36 -9.71
N GLY A 174 18.74 -15.10 -10.60
CA GLY A 174 18.38 -16.51 -10.38
C GLY A 174 19.58 -17.44 -10.18
N ALA A 175 20.81 -17.02 -10.52
CA ALA A 175 22.02 -17.77 -10.16
C ALA A 175 22.16 -17.96 -8.64
N CYS A 176 21.63 -17.01 -7.85
CA CYS A 176 21.70 -17.06 -6.39
C CYS A 176 20.86 -18.15 -5.75
N GLU A 177 19.86 -18.69 -6.45
CA GLU A 177 19.13 -19.87 -5.96
C GLU A 177 19.96 -21.15 -6.05
N LYS A 178 20.86 -21.21 -7.05
CA LYS A 178 21.74 -22.36 -7.33
C LYS A 178 23.03 -22.26 -6.53
N GLN A 179 23.59 -21.06 -6.42
CA GLN A 179 24.86 -20.78 -5.75
C GLN A 179 24.70 -19.61 -4.76
N PRO A 180 23.90 -19.78 -3.68
CA PRO A 180 23.63 -18.72 -2.72
C PRO A 180 24.91 -18.18 -2.06
N GLN A 181 25.92 -19.04 -1.89
CA GLN A 181 27.23 -18.69 -1.35
C GLN A 181 28.05 -17.76 -2.26
N ALA A 182 27.67 -17.58 -3.53
CA ALA A 182 28.32 -16.66 -4.45
C ALA A 182 27.67 -15.26 -4.45
N CYS A 183 26.55 -15.09 -3.76
CA CYS A 183 25.72 -13.89 -3.86
C CYS A 183 25.72 -13.08 -2.56
N ALA A 184 26.46 -11.97 -2.58
CA ALA A 184 26.52 -11.02 -1.48
C ALA A 184 25.60 -9.83 -1.70
N SER A 185 24.99 -9.33 -0.62
CA SER A 185 24.33 -8.02 -0.60
C SER A 185 25.35 -6.88 -0.66
N GLY A 186 24.88 -5.63 -0.77
CA GLY A 186 25.75 -4.46 -0.71
C GLY A 186 26.54 -4.32 0.60
N PHE A 187 26.09 -4.97 1.68
CA PHE A 187 26.83 -5.06 2.96
C PHE A 187 27.71 -6.33 3.08
N ASP A 188 27.88 -7.12 2.03
CA ASP A 188 28.64 -8.38 2.04
C ASP A 188 28.00 -9.53 2.85
N VAL A 189 26.68 -9.47 3.05
CA VAL A 189 25.88 -10.56 3.67
C VAL A 189 25.41 -11.50 2.57
N VAL A 190 25.66 -12.80 2.74
CA VAL A 190 25.57 -13.80 1.68
C VAL A 190 24.26 -14.59 1.74
N GLY A 191 23.73 -14.94 0.57
CA GLY A 191 22.52 -15.77 0.41
C GLY A 191 21.23 -15.06 0.82
N MET A 192 21.24 -13.74 1.01
CA MET A 192 20.04 -12.97 1.36
C MET A 192 18.98 -13.12 0.27
N GLY A 193 17.77 -13.49 0.68
CA GLY A 193 16.64 -13.69 -0.23
C GLY A 193 16.52 -15.08 -0.85
N THR A 194 17.47 -15.98 -0.64
CA THR A 194 17.50 -17.31 -1.33
C THR A 194 16.70 -18.42 -0.63
N ILE A 195 16.40 -18.24 0.66
CA ILE A 195 15.52 -19.08 1.48
C ILE A 195 14.63 -18.16 2.32
N ARG A 196 13.55 -18.71 2.89
CA ARG A 196 12.79 -18.02 3.92
C ARG A 196 13.59 -18.07 5.22
N GLU A 197 13.58 -16.97 5.96
CA GLU A 197 14.32 -16.85 7.20
C GLU A 197 13.42 -16.32 8.32
N TRP A 198 13.46 -17.00 9.46
CA TRP A 198 12.84 -16.51 10.68
C TRP A 198 13.45 -15.16 11.10
N THR A 199 12.60 -14.26 11.56
CA THR A 199 12.99 -13.04 12.28
C THR A 199 12.38 -13.05 13.69
N SER A 200 12.93 -12.26 14.61
CA SER A 200 12.36 -12.06 15.95
C SER A 200 11.15 -11.12 15.97
N SER A 201 10.70 -10.65 14.80
CA SER A 201 9.63 -9.67 14.69
C SER A 201 8.27 -10.35 14.57
N ASP A 202 7.28 -9.69 15.17
CA ASP A 202 5.88 -10.05 15.17
C ASP A 202 5.10 -9.01 14.34
N TRP A 203 4.07 -9.47 13.66
CA TRP A 203 3.15 -8.62 12.89
C TRP A 203 1.74 -8.73 13.47
N ASP A 204 1.14 -7.58 13.76
CA ASP A 204 -0.26 -7.51 14.19
C ASP A 204 -1.19 -7.70 12.99
N VAL A 205 -1.92 -8.81 12.96
CA VAL A 205 -2.89 -9.09 11.89
C VAL A 205 -4.22 -8.38 12.10
N GLY A 206 -4.51 -7.86 13.30
CA GLY A 206 -5.68 -7.05 13.61
C GLY A 206 -7.02 -7.76 13.42
N ASP A 207 -7.09 -9.06 13.72
CA ASP A 207 -8.28 -9.91 13.66
C ASP A 207 -9.09 -9.94 14.97
N GLY A 208 -8.67 -9.17 15.99
CA GLY A 208 -9.22 -9.23 17.34
C GLY A 208 -8.69 -10.45 18.09
N GLU A 209 -8.23 -10.22 19.33
CA GLU A 209 -7.45 -11.14 20.18
C GLU A 209 -5.91 -11.10 20.03
N SER A 210 -5.26 -9.94 19.85
CA SER A 210 -3.79 -9.83 19.97
C SER A 210 -2.98 -10.90 19.23
N LYS A 211 -3.53 -11.52 18.17
CA LYS A 211 -2.84 -12.58 17.44
C LYS A 211 -1.78 -11.89 16.62
N THR A 212 -0.54 -12.18 16.97
CA THR A 212 0.60 -11.76 16.19
C THR A 212 1.10 -12.95 15.37
N SER A 213 1.38 -12.73 14.10
CA SER A 213 2.10 -13.71 13.29
C SER A 213 3.59 -13.42 13.32
N ALA A 214 4.39 -14.48 13.28
CA ALA A 214 5.83 -14.33 13.14
C ALA A 214 6.16 -13.83 11.73
N VAL A 215 7.10 -12.90 11.64
CA VAL A 215 7.56 -12.36 10.36
C VAL A 215 8.69 -13.21 9.79
N LEU A 216 8.48 -13.67 8.55
CA LEU A 216 9.48 -14.24 7.68
C LEU A 216 9.97 -13.21 6.68
N ARG A 217 11.26 -13.30 6.34
CA ARG A 217 11.88 -12.56 5.25
C ARG A 217 12.55 -13.51 4.26
N GLY A 218 12.89 -13.02 3.07
CA GLY A 218 13.47 -13.80 1.99
C GLY A 218 12.43 -14.55 1.15
N GLY A 219 12.91 -15.40 0.24
CA GLY A 219 12.10 -16.06 -0.78
C GLY A 219 12.35 -17.56 -0.86
N ARG A 220 11.44 -18.28 -1.52
CA ARG A 220 11.61 -19.72 -1.79
C ARG A 220 12.43 -19.94 -3.05
N LYS A 221 12.91 -21.15 -3.31
CA LYS A 221 13.50 -21.48 -4.61
C LYS A 221 12.42 -21.72 -5.66
N GLY A 222 12.69 -21.38 -6.91
CA GLY A 222 11.82 -21.68 -8.07
C GLY A 222 10.52 -20.90 -8.11
N VAL A 223 10.44 -19.75 -7.43
CA VAL A 223 9.30 -18.83 -7.47
C VAL A 223 9.62 -17.59 -8.29
N ALA A 224 8.62 -16.71 -8.48
CA ALA A 224 8.82 -15.46 -9.20
C ALA A 224 9.86 -14.58 -8.49
N ASP A 225 10.60 -13.79 -9.27
CA ASP A 225 11.61 -12.86 -8.74
C ASP A 225 11.06 -11.92 -7.66
N THR A 226 9.81 -11.48 -7.77
CA THR A 226 9.13 -10.63 -6.77
C THR A 226 9.07 -11.21 -5.37
N GLU A 227 9.20 -12.53 -5.23
CA GLU A 227 9.24 -13.22 -3.94
C GLU A 227 10.60 -13.06 -3.22
N HIS A 228 11.64 -12.63 -3.93
CA HIS A 228 13.00 -12.44 -3.42
C HIS A 228 13.33 -11.00 -3.03
N ARG A 229 12.36 -10.08 -3.15
CA ARG A 229 12.54 -8.65 -2.79
C ARG A 229 12.89 -8.53 -1.32
N CYS A 230 13.86 -7.68 -0.99
CA CYS A 230 14.27 -7.42 0.39
C CYS A 230 13.13 -6.91 1.28
N ALA A 231 12.22 -6.13 0.68
CA ALA A 231 11.05 -5.56 1.34
C ALA A 231 9.93 -6.57 1.60
N ARG A 232 9.91 -7.71 0.88
CA ARG A 232 8.81 -8.66 0.98
C ARG A 232 8.78 -9.28 2.38
N ARG A 233 7.56 -9.36 2.90
CA ARG A 233 7.22 -9.95 4.18
C ARG A 233 6.29 -11.13 3.94
N GLU A 234 6.55 -12.23 4.63
CA GLU A 234 5.62 -13.34 4.73
C GLU A 234 5.28 -13.54 6.21
N LEU A 235 4.03 -13.92 6.49
CA LEU A 235 3.56 -14.21 7.84
C LEU A 235 3.47 -15.72 8.03
N ALA A 236 3.88 -16.21 9.20
CA ALA A 236 3.77 -17.61 9.57
C ALA A 236 3.38 -17.80 11.04
N ASP A 237 2.83 -18.98 11.35
CA ASP A 237 2.72 -19.46 12.72
C ASP A 237 4.12 -19.70 13.29
N ALA A 238 4.40 -19.25 14.51
CA ALA A 238 5.73 -19.39 15.13
C ALA A 238 6.17 -20.85 15.37
N GLN A 239 5.22 -21.80 15.35
CA GLN A 239 5.46 -23.25 15.41
C GLN A 239 5.63 -23.90 14.02
N ALA A 240 5.47 -23.14 12.94
CA ALA A 240 5.66 -23.68 11.59
C ALA A 240 7.10 -24.20 11.42
N GLN A 241 7.24 -25.22 10.59
CA GLN A 241 8.50 -25.79 10.17
C GLN A 241 8.48 -25.95 8.66
N GLY A 242 9.60 -25.74 8.00
CA GLY A 242 9.71 -25.88 6.55
C GLY A 242 11.14 -26.19 6.12
N MET A 243 11.31 -27.05 5.12
CA MET A 243 12.62 -27.41 4.57
C MET A 243 13.31 -26.25 3.85
N ASP A 244 12.53 -25.22 3.48
CA ASP A 244 12.93 -23.96 2.88
C ASP A 244 12.97 -22.79 3.89
N LEU A 245 12.76 -23.08 5.17
CA LEU A 245 12.67 -22.11 6.25
C LEU A 245 13.85 -22.28 7.22
N GLY A 246 14.82 -21.38 7.08
CA GLY A 246 16.00 -21.28 7.94
C GLY A 246 15.98 -20.03 8.79
N PHE A 247 17.17 -19.56 9.17
CA PHE A 247 17.36 -18.35 9.96
C PHE A 247 18.83 -17.92 9.95
N ARG A 248 19.11 -16.72 10.43
CA ARG A 248 20.46 -16.24 10.73
C ARG A 248 20.48 -15.43 12.01
N CYS A 249 21.62 -15.41 12.69
CA CYS A 249 21.74 -14.76 13.99
C CYS A 249 22.34 -13.36 13.88
N CYS A 250 21.85 -12.44 14.70
CA CYS A 250 22.37 -11.10 14.91
C CYS A 250 23.02 -10.96 16.29
N GLY A 251 24.00 -10.07 16.42
CA GLY A 251 24.69 -9.74 17.66
C GLY A 251 24.47 -8.28 18.05
N GLY A 252 24.71 -7.97 19.32
CA GLY A 252 24.42 -6.66 19.92
C GLY A 252 22.97 -6.52 20.41
N ALA A 253 22.63 -5.35 20.95
CA ALA A 253 21.28 -5.05 21.41
C ALA A 253 20.29 -5.11 20.23
N ALA A 254 19.05 -5.57 20.49
CA ALA A 254 18.00 -5.58 19.48
C ALA A 254 17.58 -4.16 19.14
N ASN A 255 17.53 -3.85 17.84
CA ASN A 255 16.93 -2.60 17.39
C ASN A 255 15.44 -2.58 17.72
N ALA A 256 15.00 -1.54 18.44
CA ALA A 256 13.62 -1.42 18.93
C ALA A 256 12.63 -0.89 17.89
N ALA A 257 13.10 -0.40 16.74
CA ALA A 257 12.25 0.10 15.67
C ALA A 257 11.29 -0.99 15.17
N ARG A 258 10.05 -0.60 14.87
CA ARG A 258 9.00 -1.48 14.33
C ARG A 258 8.22 -0.75 13.25
N VAL A 259 7.70 -1.52 12.30
CA VAL A 259 6.71 -1.04 11.33
C VAL A 259 5.35 -1.56 11.77
N SER A 260 4.35 -0.69 11.78
CA SER A 260 2.98 -1.06 12.12
C SER A 260 2.15 -1.39 10.88
N LYS A 261 1.07 -2.13 11.09
CA LYS A 261 0.00 -2.31 10.09
C LYS A 261 -0.49 -0.94 9.61
N PRO A 262 -0.72 -0.76 8.29
CA PRO A 262 -1.29 0.48 7.78
C PRO A 262 -2.69 0.73 8.37
N PRO A 263 -3.11 1.99 8.56
CA PRO A 263 -4.46 2.30 9.03
C PRO A 263 -5.49 1.98 7.94
N THR A 264 -6.71 1.63 8.37
CA THR A 264 -7.86 1.56 7.45
C THR A 264 -8.31 2.97 7.10
N LEU A 265 -8.39 3.26 5.80
CA LEU A 265 -8.88 4.54 5.28
C LEU A 265 -10.28 4.38 4.67
N PRO A 266 -11.10 5.45 4.63
CA PRO A 266 -12.28 5.47 3.77
C PRO A 266 -11.89 5.19 2.31
N THR A 267 -12.70 4.39 1.62
CA THR A 267 -12.42 3.97 0.24
C THR A 267 -12.19 5.15 -0.70
N PHE A 268 -12.98 6.21 -0.56
CA PHE A 268 -12.87 7.42 -1.37
C PHE A 268 -12.90 8.64 -0.45
N ARG A 269 -12.04 9.61 -0.74
CA ARG A 269 -12.03 10.92 -0.11
C ARG A 269 -11.80 11.97 -1.20
N ARG A 270 -12.58 13.05 -1.19
CA ARG A 270 -12.31 14.17 -2.10
C ARG A 270 -10.98 14.81 -1.77
N ALA A 271 -10.25 15.17 -2.81
CA ALA A 271 -8.99 15.89 -2.72
C ALA A 271 -9.12 17.27 -3.37
N LYS A 272 -8.42 18.25 -2.80
CA LYS A 272 -8.26 19.58 -3.38
C LYS A 272 -6.82 19.73 -3.88
N LEU A 273 -6.68 20.06 -5.16
CA LEU A 273 -5.41 20.25 -5.85
C LEU A 273 -5.36 21.62 -6.51
N ASP A 274 -4.17 22.21 -6.55
CA ASP A 274 -3.92 23.37 -7.38
C ASP A 274 -3.68 22.93 -8.84
N ALA A 275 -4.41 23.54 -9.77
CA ALA A 275 -4.36 23.14 -11.17
C ALA A 275 -3.00 23.41 -11.83
N SER A 276 -2.27 24.46 -11.40
CA SER A 276 -0.95 24.79 -11.94
C SER A 276 0.12 23.81 -11.45
N GLN A 277 0.01 23.35 -10.21
CA GLN A 277 0.85 22.27 -9.67
C GLN A 277 0.60 20.96 -10.43
N VAL A 278 -0.66 20.63 -10.68
CA VAL A 278 -1.02 19.44 -11.46
C VAL A 278 -0.49 19.54 -12.89
N ALA A 279 -0.68 20.66 -13.57
CA ALA A 279 -0.11 20.87 -14.91
C ALA A 279 1.42 20.67 -14.91
N SER A 280 2.11 21.16 -13.88
CA SER A 280 3.56 20.95 -13.72
C SER A 280 3.91 19.48 -13.51
N MET A 281 3.11 18.71 -12.76
CA MET A 281 3.27 17.27 -12.63
C MET A 281 3.07 16.54 -13.97
N LEU A 282 1.97 16.83 -14.66
CA LEU A 282 1.61 16.14 -15.89
C LEU A 282 2.63 16.37 -17.01
N ARG A 283 3.30 17.54 -17.05
CA ARG A 283 4.40 17.82 -17.98
C ARG A 283 5.58 16.87 -17.85
N THR A 284 5.79 16.28 -16.68
CA THR A 284 6.87 15.30 -16.46
C THR A 284 6.49 13.89 -16.89
N VAL A 285 5.22 13.67 -17.23
CA VAL A 285 4.68 12.40 -17.72
C VAL A 285 4.62 12.45 -19.24
N PRO A 286 5.43 11.67 -19.98
CA PRO A 286 5.52 11.79 -21.44
C PRO A 286 4.16 11.67 -22.16
N GLN A 287 3.26 10.82 -21.66
CA GLN A 287 1.93 10.60 -22.25
C GLN A 287 0.97 11.79 -22.04
N LEU A 288 1.28 12.69 -21.10
CA LEU A 288 0.43 13.82 -20.70
C LEU A 288 1.12 15.18 -20.94
N ALA A 289 2.35 15.19 -21.47
CA ALA A 289 3.17 16.38 -21.60
C ALA A 289 2.54 17.46 -22.49
N ASP A 290 1.81 17.04 -23.52
CA ASP A 290 1.20 17.93 -24.51
C ASP A 290 -0.17 18.50 -24.08
N LEU A 291 -0.63 18.24 -22.85
CA LEU A 291 -1.92 18.76 -22.37
C LEU A 291 -1.91 20.29 -22.17
N GLY A 292 -0.74 20.89 -21.91
CA GLY A 292 -0.62 22.31 -21.61
C GLY A 292 -1.10 22.66 -20.20
N GLU A 293 -1.70 23.85 -20.03
CA GLU A 293 -2.36 24.22 -18.77
C GLU A 293 -3.58 23.34 -18.52
N VAL A 294 -3.85 23.02 -17.25
CA VAL A 294 -4.93 22.12 -16.84
C VAL A 294 -6.04 22.88 -16.13
N LYS A 295 -7.29 22.46 -16.36
CA LYS A 295 -8.47 22.91 -15.60
C LYS A 295 -9.27 21.71 -15.12
N PHE A 296 -9.83 21.82 -13.92
CA PHE A 296 -10.80 20.87 -13.40
C PHE A 296 -12.23 21.28 -13.78
N PHE A 297 -13.05 20.28 -14.06
CA PHE A 297 -14.49 20.45 -14.29
C PHE A 297 -15.20 20.85 -13.00
N GLN A 298 -16.31 21.58 -13.11
CA GLN A 298 -16.98 22.26 -12.01
C GLN A 298 -18.26 21.55 -11.57
N GLU A 299 -18.41 21.37 -10.27
CA GLU A 299 -19.67 20.92 -9.68
C GLU A 299 -20.58 22.10 -9.29
N PRO A 300 -21.91 21.96 -9.45
CA PRO A 300 -22.63 20.78 -9.94
C PRO A 300 -22.79 20.74 -11.47
N ASP A 301 -22.43 21.81 -12.18
CA ASP A 301 -22.82 22.03 -13.58
C ASP A 301 -22.29 20.95 -14.53
N ASP A 302 -21.02 20.58 -14.43
CA ASP A 302 -20.43 19.54 -15.30
C ASP A 302 -21.00 18.16 -15.03
N VAL A 303 -21.27 17.83 -13.77
CA VAL A 303 -21.95 16.58 -13.42
C VAL A 303 -23.34 16.55 -14.05
N ASN A 304 -24.09 17.65 -13.95
CA ASN A 304 -25.42 17.74 -14.55
C ASN A 304 -25.36 17.64 -16.08
N ARG A 305 -24.33 18.23 -16.72
CA ARG A 305 -24.11 18.09 -18.18
C ARG A 305 -23.89 16.64 -18.59
N VAL A 306 -23.01 15.91 -17.90
CA VAL A 306 -22.72 14.50 -18.21
C VAL A 306 -23.94 13.61 -17.98
N VAL A 307 -24.69 13.83 -16.89
CA VAL A 307 -25.91 13.05 -16.59
C VAL A 307 -27.03 13.36 -17.57
N ALA A 308 -27.20 14.61 -18.00
CA ALA A 308 -28.27 15.00 -18.93
C ALA A 308 -28.09 14.44 -20.34
N ARG A 309 -26.86 14.02 -20.71
CA ARG A 309 -26.59 13.35 -22.00
C ARG A 309 -27.05 11.90 -22.03
N GLY A 310 -27.19 11.26 -20.87
CA GLY A 310 -27.63 9.87 -20.73
C GLY A 310 -29.02 9.73 -20.11
N ASP A 311 -29.52 8.50 -20.08
CA ASP A 311 -30.85 8.14 -19.56
C ASP A 311 -30.79 7.14 -18.39
N ALA A 312 -29.58 6.73 -17.97
CA ALA A 312 -29.36 5.64 -17.02
C ALA A 312 -29.56 5.99 -15.53
N GLY A 313 -29.77 7.27 -15.19
CA GLY A 313 -29.74 7.76 -13.81
C GLY A 313 -28.38 7.51 -13.12
N ARG A 314 -28.21 7.88 -11.84
CA ARG A 314 -26.89 7.78 -11.15
C ARG A 314 -26.49 6.37 -10.69
N GLN A 315 -27.38 5.39 -10.81
CA GLN A 315 -27.13 3.97 -10.48
C GLN A 315 -26.49 3.71 -9.09
N GLY A 316 -26.85 4.52 -8.08
CA GLY A 316 -26.30 4.39 -6.72
C GLY A 316 -24.85 4.89 -6.56
N ASN A 317 -24.29 5.55 -7.57
CA ASN A 317 -22.98 6.20 -7.48
C ASN A 317 -23.11 7.64 -6.99
N THR A 318 -22.10 8.06 -6.23
CA THR A 318 -21.77 9.48 -6.05
C THR A 318 -20.94 9.91 -7.25
N LEU A 319 -21.38 10.96 -7.94
CA LEU A 319 -20.69 11.52 -9.09
C LEU A 319 -19.95 12.78 -8.66
N THR A 320 -18.71 12.93 -9.12
CA THR A 320 -17.86 14.07 -8.80
C THR A 320 -16.94 14.39 -9.96
N THR A 321 -16.57 15.66 -10.13
CA THR A 321 -15.45 16.10 -10.96
C THR A 321 -14.22 16.44 -10.12
N SER A 322 -14.37 16.43 -8.79
CA SER A 322 -13.26 16.64 -7.87
C SER A 322 -12.26 15.49 -7.95
N PRO A 323 -10.95 15.76 -7.83
CA PRO A 323 -9.95 14.73 -7.61
C PRO A 323 -10.30 13.86 -6.39
N LEU A 324 -9.89 12.60 -6.42
CA LEU A 324 -10.16 11.60 -5.39
C LEU A 324 -8.85 11.01 -4.86
N LEU A 325 -8.73 10.91 -3.53
CA LEU A 325 -7.90 9.90 -2.90
C LEU A 325 -8.71 8.60 -2.83
N TRP A 326 -8.19 7.57 -3.47
CA TRP A 326 -8.79 6.24 -3.55
C TRP A 326 -7.93 5.23 -2.82
N SER A 327 -8.51 4.55 -1.83
CA SER A 327 -7.87 3.50 -1.03
C SER A 327 -8.54 2.15 -1.29
N PRO A 328 -8.18 1.44 -2.38
CA PRO A 328 -8.84 0.19 -2.78
C PRO A 328 -8.52 -0.99 -1.85
N ALA A 329 -7.34 -0.97 -1.24
CA ALA A 329 -6.81 -2.01 -0.37
C ALA A 329 -6.06 -1.40 0.82
N LEU A 330 -5.81 -2.19 1.86
CA LEU A 330 -5.07 -1.74 3.03
C LEU A 330 -3.64 -1.35 2.65
N GLY A 331 -3.21 -0.15 3.06
CA GLY A 331 -1.88 0.37 2.72
C GLY A 331 -1.71 0.83 1.27
N GLU A 332 -2.78 0.81 0.47
CA GLU A 332 -2.83 1.43 -0.85
C GLU A 332 -3.57 2.76 -0.82
N GLU A 333 -3.00 3.73 -1.52
CA GLU A 333 -3.66 4.99 -1.78
C GLU A 333 -3.24 5.54 -3.14
N LEU A 334 -4.24 5.97 -3.90
CA LEU A 334 -4.08 6.52 -5.23
C LEU A 334 -4.69 7.91 -5.30
N LEU A 335 -4.05 8.78 -6.06
CA LEU A 335 -4.65 10.03 -6.50
C LEU A 335 -5.26 9.81 -7.89
N VAL A 336 -6.58 9.92 -7.99
CA VAL A 336 -7.33 9.81 -9.25
C VAL A 336 -7.93 11.17 -9.58
N MET A 337 -7.76 11.61 -10.82
CA MET A 337 -8.30 12.89 -11.28
C MET A 337 -8.73 12.80 -12.75
N ALA A 338 -9.67 13.67 -13.10
CA ALA A 338 -10.00 13.96 -14.49
C ALA A 338 -9.97 15.47 -14.72
N GLY A 339 -9.60 15.89 -15.92
CA GLY A 339 -9.49 17.31 -16.24
C GLY A 339 -9.40 17.58 -17.73
N LEU A 340 -9.27 18.87 -18.06
CA LEU A 340 -9.15 19.38 -19.42
C LEU A 340 -7.81 20.09 -19.61
N GLY A 341 -7.05 19.67 -20.62
CA GLY A 341 -5.85 20.37 -21.07
C GLY A 341 -6.18 21.53 -22.01
N ALA A 342 -5.34 22.56 -22.03
CA ALA A 342 -5.36 23.65 -22.99
C ALA A 342 -5.21 23.19 -24.45
N SER A 343 -4.72 21.97 -24.67
CA SER A 343 -4.72 21.30 -25.98
C SER A 343 -6.11 20.94 -26.51
N GLY A 344 -7.16 21.09 -25.68
CA GLY A 344 -8.52 20.66 -26.01
C GLY A 344 -8.78 19.17 -25.78
N SER A 345 -7.83 18.45 -25.19
CA SER A 345 -7.98 17.04 -24.80
C SER A 345 -8.36 16.91 -23.34
N SER A 346 -9.37 16.10 -23.04
CA SER A 346 -9.66 15.68 -21.66
C SER A 346 -8.83 14.45 -21.30
N PHE A 347 -8.62 14.26 -19.99
CA PHE A 347 -7.80 13.18 -19.49
C PHE A 347 -8.34 12.60 -18.19
N ILE A 348 -7.92 11.37 -17.91
CA ILE A 348 -8.04 10.68 -16.65
C ILE A 348 -6.65 10.21 -16.25
N ALA A 349 -6.25 10.47 -15.02
CA ALA A 349 -4.97 10.03 -14.50
C ALA A 349 -5.14 9.43 -13.10
N ALA A 350 -4.50 8.28 -12.89
CA ALA A 350 -4.34 7.63 -11.60
C ALA A 350 -2.86 7.54 -11.26
N PHE A 351 -2.50 7.96 -10.05
CA PHE A 351 -1.14 7.92 -9.53
C PHE A 351 -1.09 7.18 -8.20
N HIS A 352 -0.11 6.30 -8.00
CA HIS A 352 0.21 5.82 -6.67
C HIS A 352 0.76 6.98 -5.84
N ARG A 353 0.23 7.18 -4.63
CA ARG A 353 0.76 8.17 -3.69
C ARG A 353 1.98 7.58 -2.99
N LEU A 354 3.10 8.29 -3.06
CA LEU A 354 4.35 7.98 -2.38
C LEU A 354 4.45 8.84 -1.10
N PRO A 355 5.41 8.56 -0.20
CA PRO A 355 5.70 9.46 0.91
C PRO A 355 5.96 10.90 0.47
N ASP A 356 5.66 11.82 1.38
CA ASP A 356 5.77 13.26 1.18
C ASP A 356 4.96 13.79 -0.02
N ASP A 357 3.83 13.17 -0.37
CA ASP A 357 3.01 13.60 -1.52
C ASP A 357 3.80 13.65 -2.84
N ARG A 358 4.71 12.68 -3.03
CA ARG A 358 5.25 12.36 -4.36
C ARG A 358 4.35 11.35 -5.05
N TYR A 359 4.51 11.20 -6.36
CA TYR A 359 3.60 10.39 -7.16
C TYR A 359 4.34 9.50 -8.14
N ARG A 360 3.74 8.35 -8.42
CA ARG A 360 4.14 7.44 -9.49
C ARG A 360 2.95 7.19 -10.41
N ILE A 361 3.17 7.14 -11.72
CA ILE A 361 2.12 6.78 -12.69
C ILE A 361 1.58 5.40 -12.33
N ALA A 362 0.25 5.30 -12.19
CA ALA A 362 -0.45 4.02 -12.10
C ALA A 362 -1.16 3.70 -13.42
N SER A 363 -1.93 4.65 -13.96
CA SER A 363 -2.57 4.52 -15.27
C SER A 363 -3.02 5.89 -15.78
N THR A 364 -3.05 6.09 -17.10
CA THR A 364 -3.48 7.35 -17.72
C THR A 364 -4.30 7.06 -18.98
N PHE A 365 -5.30 7.89 -19.24
CA PHE A 365 -6.14 7.80 -20.44
C PHE A 365 -6.44 9.21 -20.95
N VAL A 366 -6.30 9.44 -22.25
CA VAL A 366 -6.48 10.77 -22.88
C VAL A 366 -7.47 10.66 -24.02
N LEU A 367 -8.52 11.46 -23.97
CA LEU A 367 -9.48 11.63 -25.06
C LEU A 367 -9.03 12.84 -25.88
N LYS A 368 -8.33 12.57 -26.99
CA LYS A 368 -7.74 13.61 -27.83
C LYS A 368 -8.81 14.44 -28.52
N ASN A 369 -8.67 15.77 -28.40
CA ASN A 369 -9.62 16.75 -28.98
C ASN A 369 -11.07 16.57 -28.50
N ASP A 370 -11.26 16.00 -27.31
CA ASP A 370 -12.56 15.88 -26.66
C ASP A 370 -12.58 16.75 -25.40
N PRO A 371 -13.12 17.98 -25.48
CA PRO A 371 -13.13 18.91 -24.36
C PRO A 371 -14.30 18.66 -23.38
N GLY A 372 -15.08 17.60 -23.60
CA GLY A 372 -16.25 17.27 -22.78
C GLY A 372 -15.88 17.02 -21.31
N PRO A 373 -16.78 17.36 -20.36
CA PRO A 373 -16.57 17.02 -18.96
C PRO A 373 -16.51 15.52 -18.74
N ILE A 374 -15.58 15.10 -17.88
CA ILE A 374 -15.50 13.73 -17.37
C ILE A 374 -15.88 13.75 -15.89
N VAL A 375 -16.79 12.87 -15.50
CA VAL A 375 -17.13 12.61 -14.09
C VAL A 375 -16.53 11.30 -13.62
N LEU A 376 -16.16 11.27 -12.34
CA LEU A 376 -15.82 10.07 -11.60
C LEU A 376 -17.04 9.63 -10.79
N GLY A 377 -17.48 8.40 -11.00
CA GLY A 377 -18.59 7.78 -10.28
C GLY A 377 -18.09 6.71 -9.32
N PHE A 378 -18.39 6.85 -8.03
CA PHE A 378 -17.90 5.92 -7.01
C PHE A 378 -18.96 5.55 -5.99
N ASN A 379 -18.72 4.43 -5.31
CA ASN A 379 -19.54 3.92 -4.23
C ASN A 379 -18.62 3.47 -3.09
N GLY A 380 -18.82 4.00 -1.88
CA GLY A 380 -17.96 3.69 -0.72
C GLY A 380 -17.85 2.20 -0.35
N TRP A 381 -18.83 1.38 -0.76
CA TRP A 381 -18.85 -0.06 -0.55
C TRP A 381 -18.07 -0.85 -1.62
N VAL A 382 -17.89 -0.28 -2.82
CA VAL A 382 -17.18 -0.91 -3.93
C VAL A 382 -15.74 -0.40 -3.93
N LYS A 383 -14.82 -1.21 -3.40
CA LYS A 383 -13.44 -0.76 -3.15
C LYS A 383 -12.52 -0.86 -4.36
N ASN A 384 -12.70 -1.89 -5.19
CA ASN A 384 -11.74 -2.24 -6.24
C ASN A 384 -11.98 -1.52 -7.57
N ARG A 385 -12.93 -0.59 -7.66
CA ARG A 385 -13.17 0.18 -8.89
C ARG A 385 -13.94 1.46 -8.65
N LEU A 386 -13.80 2.38 -9.60
CA LEU A 386 -14.70 3.50 -9.83
C LEU A 386 -14.96 3.65 -11.34
N THR A 387 -16.04 4.34 -11.69
CA THR A 387 -16.44 4.62 -13.07
C THR A 387 -15.86 5.96 -13.50
N TRP A 388 -15.45 6.07 -14.75
CA TRP A 388 -15.26 7.36 -15.41
C TRP A 388 -16.27 7.48 -16.55
N SER A 389 -16.73 8.69 -16.86
CA SER A 389 -17.72 8.88 -17.92
C SER A 389 -17.78 10.31 -18.45
N SER A 390 -17.89 10.47 -19.78
CA SER A 390 -18.20 11.72 -20.48
C SER A 390 -19.69 11.82 -20.87
N CYS A 391 -20.39 10.69 -20.94
CA CYS A 391 -21.85 10.58 -20.94
C CYS A 391 -22.27 9.41 -20.06
N TRP A 392 -23.04 9.69 -19.00
CA TRP A 392 -23.34 8.69 -17.98
C TRP A 392 -24.35 7.64 -18.48
N GLY A 393 -23.93 6.38 -18.61
CA GLY A 393 -24.73 5.29 -19.18
C GLY A 393 -24.69 5.18 -20.70
N CYS A 394 -23.90 6.01 -21.39
CA CYS A 394 -23.71 5.91 -22.84
C CYS A 394 -22.65 4.86 -23.18
N ILE A 395 -22.97 3.95 -24.11
CA ILE A 395 -22.00 2.97 -24.64
C ILE A 395 -20.84 3.71 -25.32
N GLY A 396 -19.60 3.33 -25.00
CA GLY A 396 -18.39 3.93 -25.56
C GLY A 396 -17.99 5.26 -24.95
N GLU A 397 -18.79 5.85 -24.05
CA GLU A 397 -18.51 7.14 -23.39
C GLU A 397 -18.38 6.99 -21.87
N GLU A 398 -18.23 5.75 -21.41
CA GLU A 398 -17.95 5.41 -20.03
C GLU A 398 -16.96 4.26 -19.92
N GLY A 399 -16.47 4.04 -18.72
CA GLY A 399 -15.54 2.97 -18.45
C GLY A 399 -15.20 2.86 -16.97
N LEU A 400 -14.23 2.02 -16.66
CA LEU A 400 -13.81 1.81 -15.27
C LEU A 400 -12.34 2.17 -15.07
N ILE A 401 -12.05 2.57 -13.84
CA ILE A 401 -10.72 2.59 -13.26
C ILE A 401 -10.72 1.46 -12.24
N VAL A 402 -9.95 0.40 -12.52
CA VAL A 402 -10.01 -0.88 -11.81
C VAL A 402 -8.69 -1.14 -11.10
N HIS A 403 -8.78 -1.50 -9.82
CA HIS A 403 -7.70 -2.09 -9.04
C HIS A 403 -7.76 -3.60 -9.24
N ARG A 404 -6.75 -4.13 -9.92
CA ARG A 404 -6.60 -5.55 -10.23
C ARG A 404 -5.60 -6.19 -9.24
N ASP A 405 -5.45 -7.50 -9.35
CA ASP A 405 -4.49 -8.25 -8.55
C ASP A 405 -3.08 -7.64 -8.64
N GLN A 406 -2.31 -7.79 -7.56
CA GLN A 406 -0.95 -7.26 -7.41
C GLN A 406 -0.85 -5.72 -7.48
N GLY A 407 -1.94 -5.00 -7.20
CA GLY A 407 -1.91 -3.53 -7.10
C GLY A 407 -1.93 -2.82 -8.46
N ARG A 408 -2.19 -3.54 -9.56
CA ARG A 408 -2.21 -2.96 -10.91
C ARG A 408 -3.47 -2.13 -11.12
N ILE A 409 -3.29 -0.92 -11.65
CA ILE A 409 -4.40 -0.04 -12.03
C ILE A 409 -4.61 -0.07 -13.53
N VAL A 410 -5.85 -0.23 -13.95
CA VAL A 410 -6.24 -0.22 -15.36
C VAL A 410 -7.39 0.75 -15.56
N ILE A 411 -7.24 1.66 -16.52
CA ILE A 411 -8.34 2.48 -17.04
C ILE A 411 -8.83 1.81 -18.32
N GLU A 412 -10.08 1.36 -18.33
CA GLU A 412 -10.72 0.70 -19.46
C GLU A 412 -11.93 1.51 -19.92
N GLN A 413 -12.17 1.56 -21.23
CA GLN A 413 -13.39 2.08 -21.87
C GLN A 413 -14.34 0.92 -22.14
N ARG A 414 -15.65 1.15 -22.06
CA ARG A 414 -16.69 0.13 -22.21
C ARG A 414 -17.70 0.46 -23.29
#